data_AF-Q6XIR7-F1
#
_entry.id   AF-Q6XIR7-F1
#
_cell.length_a   1.000
_cell.length_b   1.000
_cell.length_c   1.000
_cell.angle_alpha   90.00
_cell.angle_beta   90.00
_cell.angle_gamma   90.00
#
_symmetry.space_group_name_H-M   'P 1'
#
loop_
_entity.id
_entity.type
_entity.pdbx_description
1 polymer ?
#
loop_
_entity_poly.entity_id
_entity_poly.type
_entity_poly.pdbx_seq_one_letter_code
_entity_poly.pdbx_strand_id
1 'polypeptide(L)'
;MGQKISGGVKTVSRNDSQSTFKPIIPRELQADFVKPARIDILLDMPPASRDLQLRHSWNSEDRSLNIFVKEDDKLTFHRHPVAQSTDCIRGKVGLTKGLHI
;
A
#
# COMPACT_ATOMS: atom_id res chain seq x y z
N MET A 1 -14.42 41.67 13.47
CA MET A 1 -12.97 41.53 13.19
C MET A 1 -12.79 40.33 12.29
N GLY A 2 -12.79 40.54 10.97
CA GLY A 2 -12.80 39.47 9.97
C GLY A 2 -11.37 39.11 9.54
N GLN A 3 -10.99 37.85 9.73
CA GLN A 3 -9.76 37.30 9.15
C GLN A 3 -10.06 36.83 7.72
N LYS A 4 -9.38 37.44 6.74
CA LYS A 4 -9.43 37.08 5.33
C LYS A 4 -8.65 35.79 5.12
N ILE A 5 -9.31 34.70 4.75
CA ILE A 5 -8.66 33.51 4.22
C ILE A 5 -8.23 33.77 2.78
N SER A 6 -6.91 33.89 2.56
CA SER A 6 -6.34 33.97 1.22
C SER A 6 -6.55 32.63 0.50
N GLY A 7 -7.40 32.64 -0.52
CA GLY A 7 -7.63 31.52 -1.42
C GLY A 7 -6.39 31.23 -2.25
N GLY A 8 -5.74 30.10 -1.97
CA GLY A 8 -4.77 29.48 -2.85
C GLY A 8 -5.18 28.02 -3.05
N VAL A 9 -6.00 27.76 -4.08
CA VAL A 9 -6.26 26.39 -4.52
C VAL A 9 -4.94 25.87 -5.08
N LYS A 10 -4.24 25.02 -4.34
CA LYS A 10 -3.12 24.24 -4.88
C LYS A 10 -3.72 23.21 -5.84
N THR A 11 -3.81 23.57 -7.11
CA THR A 11 -4.04 22.61 -8.18
C THR A 11 -2.83 21.68 -8.24
N VAL A 12 -2.97 20.48 -7.67
CA VAL A 12 -1.99 19.41 -7.83
C VAL A 12 -2.18 18.88 -9.25
N SER A 13 -1.33 19.32 -10.17
CA SER A 13 -1.23 18.75 -11.51
C SER A 13 -0.91 17.25 -11.38
N ARG A 14 -1.82 16.42 -11.86
CA ARG A 14 -1.79 14.93 -11.83
C ARG A 14 -0.65 14.29 -12.66
N ASN A 15 0.33 15.07 -13.12
CA ASN A 15 1.28 14.65 -14.14
C ASN A 15 2.73 14.50 -13.66
N ASP A 16 2.99 14.50 -12.35
CA ASP A 16 4.34 14.44 -11.80
C ASP A 16 4.45 13.36 -10.71
N SER A 17 4.54 12.08 -11.10
CA SER A 17 5.00 11.01 -10.20
C SER A 17 5.32 9.70 -10.93
N GLN A 18 6.30 9.75 -11.85
CA GLN A 18 7.10 8.58 -12.21
C GLN A 18 8.60 8.79 -11.91
N SER A 19 8.94 9.76 -11.05
CA SER A 19 10.26 9.77 -10.44
C SER A 19 10.28 8.71 -9.34
N THR A 20 10.95 7.59 -9.60
CA THR A 20 11.28 6.61 -8.57
C THR A 20 12.00 7.35 -7.44
N PHE A 21 11.41 7.39 -6.24
CA PHE A 21 12.04 8.01 -5.09
C PHE A 21 13.40 7.36 -4.85
N LYS A 22 14.48 8.13 -5.03
CA LYS A 22 15.85 7.71 -4.70
C LYS A 22 16.22 8.37 -3.38
N PRO A 23 16.20 7.64 -2.25
CA PRO A 23 16.66 8.21 -0.99
C PRO A 23 18.12 8.62 -1.13
N ILE A 24 18.44 9.85 -0.70
CA ILE A 24 19.83 10.29 -0.56
C ILE A 24 20.35 9.62 0.72
N ILE A 25 21.12 8.54 0.54
CA ILE A 25 21.70 7.78 1.65
C ILE A 25 23.15 8.28 1.84
N PRO A 26 23.51 8.82 3.02
CA PRO A 26 24.90 9.13 3.33
C PRO A 26 25.80 7.91 3.14
N ARG A 27 27.02 8.12 2.63
CA ARG A 27 27.92 7.02 2.19
C ARG A 27 28.20 6.01 3.31
N GLU A 28 28.33 6.51 4.53
CA GLU A 28 28.53 5.75 5.76
C GLU A 28 27.37 4.79 6.09
N LEU A 29 26.14 5.12 5.66
CA LEU A 29 24.95 4.28 5.85
C LEU A 29 24.65 3.41 4.64
N GLN A 30 25.38 3.53 3.53
CA GLN A 30 25.04 2.87 2.28
C GLN A 30 24.99 1.34 2.40
N ALA A 31 25.82 0.75 3.27
CA ALA A 31 25.83 -0.68 3.55
C ALA A 31 24.53 -1.18 4.23
N ASP A 32 23.89 -0.33 5.04
CA ASP A 32 22.68 -0.68 5.80
C ASP A 32 21.41 -0.69 4.94
N PHE A 33 21.46 -0.10 3.74
CA PHE A 33 20.34 0.00 2.80
C PHE A 33 20.45 -0.97 1.61
N VAL A 34 21.37 -1.94 1.67
CA VAL A 34 21.48 -2.99 0.64
C VAL A 34 20.39 -4.04 0.85
N LYS A 35 19.63 -4.34 -0.21
CA LYS A 35 18.62 -5.39 -0.16
C LYS A 35 19.28 -6.76 0.07
N PRO A 36 18.74 -7.62 0.96
CA PRO A 36 19.16 -9.00 1.06
C PRO A 36 19.06 -9.72 -0.30
N ALA A 37 20.05 -10.54 -0.64
CA ALA A 37 20.15 -11.19 -1.95
C ALA A 37 18.87 -11.94 -2.37
N ARG A 38 18.21 -12.62 -1.42
CA ARG A 38 16.96 -13.35 -1.70
C ARG A 38 15.77 -12.44 -2.04
N ILE A 39 15.73 -11.22 -1.48
CA ILE A 39 14.71 -10.22 -1.83
C ILE A 39 14.99 -9.67 -3.22
N ASP A 40 16.25 -9.40 -3.53
CA ASP A 40 16.63 -8.87 -4.83
C ASP A 40 16.26 -9.83 -5.96
N ILE A 41 16.60 -11.12 -5.80
CA ILE A 41 16.21 -12.18 -6.74
C ILE A 41 14.69 -12.26 -6.88
N LEU A 42 13.93 -12.23 -5.77
CA LEU A 42 12.48 -12.34 -5.82
C LEU A 42 11.85 -11.15 -6.56
N LEU A 43 12.32 -9.94 -6.30
CA LEU A 43 11.81 -8.72 -6.94
C LEU A 43 12.20 -8.59 -8.43
N ASP A 44 13.22 -9.34 -8.89
CA ASP A 44 13.61 -9.43 -10.29
C ASP A 44 12.79 -10.47 -11.09
N MET A 45 12.07 -11.36 -10.39
CA MET A 45 11.16 -12.31 -11.03
C MET A 45 9.89 -11.60 -11.56
N PRO A 46 9.22 -12.17 -12.59
CA PRO A 46 7.93 -11.65 -13.05
C PRO A 46 6.90 -11.57 -11.90
N PRO A 47 6.05 -10.52 -11.87
CA PRO A 47 5.08 -10.34 -10.81
C PRO A 47 4.03 -11.45 -10.80
N ALA A 48 3.43 -11.68 -9.63
CA ALA A 48 2.37 -12.67 -9.44
C ALA A 48 1.21 -12.45 -10.43
N SER A 49 0.66 -13.54 -10.96
CA SER A 49 -0.50 -13.48 -11.85
C SER A 49 -1.73 -12.90 -11.16
N ARG A 50 -2.68 -12.37 -11.93
CA ARG A 50 -3.91 -11.78 -11.37
C ARG A 50 -4.69 -12.76 -10.50
N ASP A 51 -4.77 -14.03 -10.91
CA ASP A 51 -5.41 -15.09 -10.13
C ASP A 51 -4.73 -15.27 -8.76
N LEU A 52 -3.39 -15.31 -8.73
CA LEU A 52 -2.65 -15.45 -7.49
C LEU A 52 -2.84 -14.24 -6.58
N GLN A 53 -2.83 -13.02 -7.14
CA GLN A 53 -3.15 -11.80 -6.39
C GLN A 53 -4.54 -11.88 -5.75
N LEU A 54 -5.56 -12.37 -6.47
CA LEU A 54 -6.93 -12.51 -5.96
C LEU A 54 -7.05 -13.59 -4.87
N ARG A 55 -6.24 -14.66 -4.96
CA ARG A 55 -6.16 -15.68 -3.90
C ARG A 55 -5.53 -15.14 -2.61
N HIS A 56 -4.58 -14.22 -2.72
CA HIS A 56 -3.92 -13.56 -1.59
C HIS A 56 -4.55 -12.21 -1.19
N SER A 57 -5.65 -11.82 -1.83
CA SER A 57 -6.32 -10.53 -1.59
C SER A 57 -6.96 -10.44 -0.20
N TRP A 58 -7.58 -9.30 0.10
CA TRP A 58 -8.40 -9.11 1.30
C TRP A 58 -9.50 -10.15 1.44
N ASN A 59 -9.71 -10.59 2.68
CA ASN A 59 -10.76 -11.53 3.03
C ASN A 59 -12.04 -10.77 3.43
N SER A 60 -13.11 -10.91 2.66
CA SER A 60 -14.40 -10.27 2.95
C SER A 60 -15.06 -10.80 4.22
N GLU A 61 -14.70 -12.01 4.64
CA GLU A 61 -15.25 -12.70 5.81
C GLU A 61 -14.43 -12.46 7.08
N ASP A 62 -13.28 -11.78 6.97
CA ASP A 62 -12.33 -11.60 8.08
C ASP A 62 -11.85 -10.14 8.19
N ARG A 63 -12.78 -9.29 8.60
CA ARG A 63 -12.67 -7.83 8.60
C ARG A 63 -13.51 -7.17 9.70
N SER A 64 -13.19 -5.92 10.00
CA SER A 64 -14.14 -5.04 10.69
C SER A 64 -15.41 -4.84 9.86
N LEU A 65 -16.55 -4.66 10.56
CA LEU A 65 -17.85 -4.38 9.92
C LEU A 65 -17.87 -3.03 9.18
N ASN A 66 -17.02 -2.08 9.57
CA ASN A 66 -16.93 -0.76 8.91
C ASN A 66 -16.07 -0.76 7.63
N ILE A 67 -15.49 -1.89 7.26
CA ILE A 67 -14.72 -2.07 6.03
C ILE A 67 -15.49 -2.99 5.09
N PHE A 68 -15.46 -2.78 3.78
CA PHE A 68 -15.91 -3.80 2.83
C PHE A 68 -14.93 -3.93 1.67
N VAL A 69 -14.86 -5.11 1.05
CA VAL A 69 -14.07 -5.32 -0.17
C VAL A 69 -14.91 -4.89 -1.37
N LYS A 70 -14.35 -4.06 -2.25
CA LYS A 70 -15.05 -3.55 -3.42
C LYS A 70 -15.47 -4.70 -4.36
N GLU A 71 -16.64 -4.59 -4.99
CA GLU A 71 -17.12 -5.63 -5.92
C GLU A 71 -16.44 -5.58 -7.28
N ASP A 72 -16.17 -4.38 -7.77
CA ASP A 72 -15.47 -4.09 -9.02
C ASP A 72 -13.95 -4.32 -8.92
N ASP A 73 -13.38 -4.23 -7.70
CA ASP A 73 -11.96 -4.49 -7.47
C ASP A 73 -11.70 -5.22 -6.15
N LYS A 74 -11.57 -6.53 -6.24
CA LYS A 74 -11.36 -7.42 -5.09
C LYS A 74 -9.99 -7.27 -4.40
N LEU A 75 -9.07 -6.46 -4.93
CA LEU A 75 -7.80 -6.14 -4.25
C LEU A 75 -7.89 -4.91 -3.35
N THR A 76 -9.00 -4.18 -3.40
CA THR A 76 -9.17 -2.92 -2.67
C THR A 76 -10.31 -3.04 -1.67
N PHE A 77 -10.07 -2.59 -0.44
CA PHE A 77 -11.15 -2.39 0.53
C PHE A 77 -11.50 -0.91 0.65
N HIS A 78 -12.72 -0.64 1.09
CA HIS A 78 -13.20 0.70 1.41
C HIS A 78 -13.64 0.73 2.88
N ARG A 79 -13.32 1.82 3.58
CA ARG A 79 -13.71 2.04 4.98
C ARG A 79 -14.81 3.09 5.05
N HIS A 80 -15.90 2.80 5.75
CA HIS A 80 -16.94 3.77 6.04
C HIS A 80 -16.40 4.94 6.91
N PRO A 81 -16.90 6.18 6.74
CA PRO A 81 -16.44 7.35 7.47
C PRO A 81 -16.97 7.37 8.92
N VAL A 82 -16.52 6.41 9.73
CA VAL A 82 -16.92 6.27 11.15
C VAL A 82 -15.90 7.00 12.02
N ALA A 83 -16.38 7.96 12.82
CA ALA A 83 -15.57 8.74 13.74
C ALA A 83 -15.17 7.90 14.97
N GLN A 84 -14.01 8.22 15.56
CA GLN A 84 -13.49 7.57 16.78
C GLN A 84 -13.44 6.04 16.67
N SER A 85 -13.01 5.53 15.51
CA SER A 85 -12.97 4.10 15.22
C SER A 85 -11.66 3.73 14.50
N THR A 86 -11.12 2.56 14.83
CA THR A 86 -9.97 1.94 14.18
C THR A 86 -10.40 0.58 13.62
N ASP A 87 -10.10 0.33 12.36
CA ASP A 87 -10.62 -0.83 11.64
C ASP A 87 -9.51 -1.56 10.89
N CYS A 88 -9.55 -2.90 10.94
CA CYS A 88 -8.57 -3.77 10.30
C CYS A 88 -9.26 -4.81 9.41
N ILE A 89 -8.49 -5.39 8.49
CA ILE A 89 -8.89 -6.50 7.61
C ILE A 89 -7.66 -7.39 7.35
N ARG A 90 -7.86 -8.71 7.32
CA ARG A 90 -6.79 -9.67 7.00
C ARG A 90 -6.84 -10.07 5.53
N GLY A 91 -5.68 -10.50 5.00
CA GLY A 91 -5.62 -11.23 3.74
C GLY A 91 -6.20 -12.64 3.88
N LYS A 92 -6.57 -13.28 2.76
CA LYS A 92 -7.16 -14.63 2.75
C LYS A 92 -6.20 -15.74 3.21
N VAL A 93 -4.89 -15.56 3.04
CA VAL A 93 -3.90 -16.62 3.25
C VAL A 93 -2.99 -16.29 4.43
N GLY A 94 -2.97 -17.17 5.43
CA GLY A 94 -1.98 -17.17 6.51
C GLY A 94 -0.67 -17.81 6.06
N LEU A 95 0.42 -17.06 6.08
CA LEU A 95 1.73 -17.50 5.61
C LEU A 95 2.56 -18.06 6.78
N THR A 96 2.99 -19.32 6.68
CA THR A 96 3.68 -20.04 7.79
C THR A 96 5.14 -20.39 7.52
N LYS A 97 5.61 -20.25 6.28
CA LYS A 97 6.99 -20.51 5.85
C LYS A 97 7.29 -19.78 4.54
N GLY A 98 8.57 -19.67 4.17
CA GLY A 98 9.01 -19.10 2.89
C GLY A 98 9.33 -17.61 2.94
N LEU A 99 9.56 -17.00 1.76
CA LEU A 99 9.79 -15.56 1.58
C LEU A 99 8.58 -14.97 0.85
N HIS A 100 8.02 -13.88 1.37
CA HIS A 100 6.85 -13.20 0.79
C HIS A 100 7.12 -11.69 0.82
N ILE A 101 6.95 -10.99 -0.29
CA ILE A 101 7.07 -9.53 -0.36
C ILE A 101 5.97 -8.99 -1.26
#